data_AF-A0A2D8AAU1-F1
#
_entry.id   AF-A0A2D8AAU1-F1
#
_cell.length_a   1.000
_cell.length_b   1.000
_cell.length_c   1.000
_cell.angle_alpha   90.00
_cell.angle_beta   90.00
_cell.angle_gamma   90.00
#
_symmetry.space_group_name_H-M   'P 1'
#
loop_
_entity.id
_entity.type
_entity.pdbx_description
1 polymer ?
#
loop_
_entity_poly.entity_id
_entity_poly.type
_entity_poly.pdbx_seq_one_letter_code
_entity_poly.pdbx_strand_id
1 'polypeptide(L)' 'MKLTEVKAILATGEVKSVDINTVIDSLDVADLADLTAKESATLQSLLTGMQRMQQDPHFAGKINNPEKVEQLLAET' A
#
# COMPACT_ATOMS: atom_id res chain seq x y z
N MET A 1 -4.26 -10.13 6.13
CA MET A 1 -2.84 -10.34 6.52
C MET A 1 -2.63 -9.69 7.88
N LYS A 2 -1.74 -10.15 8.75
CA LYS A 2 -1.47 -9.46 10.02
C LYS A 2 -0.57 -8.25 9.80
N LEU A 3 -0.68 -7.22 10.65
CA LEU A 3 0.18 -6.03 10.60
C LEU A 3 1.68 -6.38 10.61
N THR A 4 2.10 -7.36 11.42
CA THR A 4 3.50 -7.81 11.48
C THR A 4 4.02 -8.32 10.14
N GLU A 5 3.17 -9.02 9.37
CA GLU A 5 3.53 -9.53 8.05
C GLU A 5 3.57 -8.40 7.01
N VAL A 6 2.61 -7.47 7.08
CA VAL A 6 2.61 -6.27 6.23
C VAL A 6 3.87 -5.45 6.47
N LYS A 7 4.23 -5.20 7.73
CA LYS A 7 5.46 -4.50 8.11
C LYS A 7 6.71 -5.20 7.58
N ALA A 8 6.78 -6.54 7.69
CA ALA A 8 7.88 -7.30 7.12
C ALA A 8 8.01 -7.12 5.59
N ILE A 9 6.88 -7.06 4.87
CA ILE A 9 6.85 -6.78 3.42
C ILE A 9 7.28 -5.34 3.14
N LEU A 10 6.73 -4.34 3.84
CA LEU A 10 7.11 -2.93 3.65
C LEU A 10 8.59 -2.69 3.98
N ALA A 11 9.13 -3.39 4.98
CA ALA A 11 10.52 -3.28 5.38
C ALA A 11 11.50 -3.78 4.32
N THR A 12 11.08 -4.63 3.37
CA THR A 12 11.93 -5.04 2.24
C THR A 12 12.19 -3.88 1.28
N GLY A 13 11.25 -2.93 1.19
CA GLY A 13 11.26 -1.85 0.20
C GLY A 13 10.66 -2.26 -1.17
N GLU A 14 10.33 -3.54 -1.36
CA GLU A 14 9.78 -4.08 -2.61
C GLU A 14 8.52 -4.90 -2.32
N VAL A 15 7.38 -4.38 -2.75
CA VAL A 15 6.08 -5.07 -2.63
C VAL A 15 5.73 -5.70 -3.97
N LYS A 16 5.55 -7.02 -3.98
CA LYS A 16 5.17 -7.75 -5.20
C LYS A 16 3.77 -7.38 -5.62
N SER A 17 3.53 -7.28 -6.93
CA SER A 17 2.22 -6.93 -7.51
C SER A 17 1.05 -7.78 -7.00
N VAL A 18 1.31 -9.06 -6.70
CA VAL A 18 0.31 -10.01 -6.17
C VAL A 18 -0.10 -9.74 -4.72
N ASP A 19 0.77 -9.07 -3.95
CA ASP A 19 0.58 -8.80 -2.53
C ASP A 19 -0.01 -7.41 -2.27
N ILE A 20 -0.01 -6.53 -3.28
CA ILE A 20 -0.40 -5.12 -3.13
C ILE A 20 -1.79 -4.95 -2.55
N ASN A 21 -2.80 -5.58 -3.17
CA ASN A 21 -4.17 -5.49 -2.67
C ASN A 21 -4.27 -6.04 -1.25
N THR A 22 -3.61 -7.17 -0.98
CA THR A 22 -3.61 -7.78 0.35
C THR A 22 -2.95 -6.87 1.40
N VAL A 23 -1.88 -6.16 1.05
CA VAL A 23 -1.21 -5.19 1.92
C VAL A 23 -2.13 -4.01 2.23
N ILE A 24 -2.71 -3.40 1.19
CA ILE A 24 -3.62 -2.25 1.32
C ILE A 24 -4.87 -2.64 2.11
N ASP A 25 -5.51 -3.75 1.76
CA ASP A 25 -6.75 -4.21 2.41
C ASP A 25 -6.52 -4.54 3.88
N SER A 26 -5.30 -4.98 4.26
CA SER A 26 -4.95 -5.37 5.63
C SER A 26 -4.47 -4.22 6.52
N LEU A 27 -4.20 -3.03 5.98
CA LEU A 27 -3.77 -1.86 6.76
C LEU A 27 -4.97 -0.98 7.09
N ASP A 28 -5.13 -0.60 8.35
CA ASP A 28 -6.02 0.49 8.72
C ASP A 28 -5.24 1.79 8.97
N VAL A 29 -5.92 2.93 8.90
CA VAL A 29 -5.29 4.26 9.12
C VAL A 29 -4.60 4.32 10.49
N ALA A 30 -5.16 3.66 11.50
CA ALA A 30 -4.56 3.59 12.83
C ALA A 30 -3.22 2.84 12.85
N ASP A 31 -3.02 1.86 11.97
CA ASP A 31 -1.79 1.07 11.91
C ASP A 31 -0.61 1.87 11.34
N LEU A 32 -0.87 2.99 10.66
CA LEU A 32 0.15 3.86 10.09
C LEU A 32 1.07 4.46 11.16
N ALA A 33 0.53 4.70 12.37
CA ALA A 33 1.29 5.19 13.50
C ALA A 33 2.36 4.19 13.99
N ASP A 34 2.15 2.90 13.74
CA ASP A 34 3.08 1.83 14.12
C ASP A 34 4.13 1.55 13.04
N LEU A 35 4.07 2.21 11.88
CA LEU A 35 5.05 2.07 10.82
C LEU A 35 6.30 2.90 11.12
N THR A 36 7.46 2.32 10.86
CA THR A 36 8.72 3.07 10.83
C THR A 36 8.77 3.98 9.61
N ALA A 37 9.61 5.02 9.64
CA ALA A 37 9.77 5.94 8.52
C ALA A 37 10.10 5.24 7.19
N LYS A 38 10.86 4.13 7.23
CA LYS A 38 11.16 3.31 6.05
C LYS A 38 9.89 2.63 5.52
N GLU A 39 9.14 1.97 6.40
CA GLU A 39 7.91 1.25 6.03
C GLU A 39 6.86 2.23 5.48
N SER A 40 6.69 3.40 6.10
CA SER A 40 5.79 4.45 5.60
C SER A 40 6.21 4.97 4.22
N ALA A 41 7.51 5.21 4.00
CA ALA A 41 8.01 5.64 2.69
C ALA A 41 7.78 4.57 1.59
N THR A 42 7.93 3.29 1.93
CA THR A 42 7.63 2.19 1.02
C THR A 42 6.12 2.11 0.74
N LEU A 43 5.28 2.26 1.77
CA LEU A 43 3.82 2.28 1.62
C LEU A 43 3.37 3.46 0.74
N GLN A 44 3.87 4.67 0.99
CA GLN A 44 3.54 5.86 0.20
C GLN A 44 3.96 5.69 -1.27
N SER A 45 5.16 5.13 -1.51
CA SER A 45 5.64 4.81 -2.86
C SER A 45 4.75 3.78 -3.56
N LEU A 46 4.30 2.77 -2.81
CA LEU A 46 3.37 1.75 -3.31
C LEU A 46 2.03 2.38 -3.73
N LEU A 47 1.41 3.15 -2.83
CA LEU A 47 0.10 3.76 -3.04
C LEU A 47 0.14 4.75 -4.22
N THR A 48 1.17 5.60 -4.28
CA THR A 48 1.38 6.55 -5.39
C THR A 48 1.61 5.83 -6.72
N GLY A 49 2.43 4.77 -6.72
CA GLY A 49 2.67 3.94 -7.89
C GLY A 49 1.40 3.29 -8.40
N MET A 50 0.57 2.77 -7.49
CA MET A 50 -0.72 2.16 -7.81
C MET A 50 -1.72 3.17 -8.38
N GLN A 51 -1.86 4.36 -7.79
CA GLN A 51 -2.72 5.41 -8.34
C GLN A 51 -2.31 5.80 -9.76
N ARG A 52 -1.00 5.93 -10.02
CA ARG A 52 -0.48 6.24 -11.35
C ARG A 52 -0.78 5.13 -12.36
N MET A 53 -0.64 3.87 -11.95
CA MET A 53 -0.96 2.73 -12.81
C MET A 53 -2.46 2.60 -13.08
N GLN A 54 -3.34 2.98 -12.14
CA GLN A 54 -4.79 3.01 -12.40
C GLN A 54 -5.18 4.04 -13.47
N GLN A 55 -4.37 5.07 -13.69
CA GLN A 55 -4.57 6.06 -14.75
C GLN A 55 -4.05 5.56 -16.11
N ASP A 56 -3.31 4.46 -16.15
CA ASP A 56 -2.81 3.85 -17.39
C ASP A 56 -3.91 2.98 -18.02
N PRO A 57 -4.38 3.31 -19.24
CA PRO A 57 -5.43 2.54 -19.93
C PRO A 57 -5.01 1.11 -20.30
N HIS A 58 -3.72 0.77 -20.24
CA HIS A 58 -3.19 -0.56 -20.50
C HIS A 58 -2.95 -1.39 -19.23
N PHE A 59 -3.11 -0.79 -18.05
CA PHE A 59 -2.93 -1.51 -16.79
C PHE A 59 -4.14 -2.40 -16.49
N ALA A 60 -3.92 -3.72 -16.55
CA ALA A 60 -4.95 -4.70 -16.24
C ALA A 60 -5.15 -4.96 -14.73
N GLY A 61 -4.25 -4.42 -13.88
CA GLY A 61 -4.35 -4.57 -12.43
C GLY A 61 -5.48 -3.72 -11.86
N LYS A 62 -6.27 -4.28 -10.93
CA LYS A 62 -7.32 -3.56 -10.23
C LYS A 62 -6.95 -3.38 -8.77
N ILE A 63 -7.12 -2.16 -8.27
CA ILE A 63 -7.16 -1.91 -6.83
C ILE A 63 -8.54 -2.37 -6.34
N ASN A 64 -8.57 -3.23 -5.32
CA ASN A 64 -9.83 -3.71 -4.75
C ASN A 64 -10.64 -2.57 -4.12
N ASN A 65 -9.95 -1.67 -3.41
CA ASN A 65 -10.56 -0.57 -2.67
C ASN A 65 -9.80 0.76 -2.93
N PRO A 66 -10.14 1.51 -3.99
CA PRO A 66 -9.46 2.75 -4.34
C PRO A 66 -9.66 3.86 -3.28
N GLU A 67 -10.81 3.91 -2.61
CA GLU A 67 -11.07 4.88 -1.53
C GLU A 67 -10.13 4.65 -0.35
N LYS A 68 -9.87 3.38 -0.01
CA LYS A 68 -8.91 3.03 1.04
C LYS A 68 -7.49 3.46 0.69
N VAL A 69 -7.10 3.36 -0.59
CA VAL A 69 -5.81 3.87 -1.07
C VAL A 69 -5.71 5.38 -0.88
N GLU A 70 -6.75 6.13 -1.23
CA GLU A 70 -6.79 7.57 -1.02
C GLU A 70 -6.71 7.95 0.46
N GLN A 71 -7.43 7.22 1.33
CA GLN A 71 -7.38 7.43 2.78
C GLN A 71 -5.99 7.17 3.35
N LEU A 72 -5.37 6.04 3.00
CA LEU A 72 -4.02 5.71 3.47
C LEU A 72 -3.01 6.74 2.96
N LEU A 73 -3.12 7.18 1.71
CA LEU A 73 -2.20 8.17 1.12
C LEU A 73 -2.31 9.54 1.79
N ALA A 74 -3.50 9.93 2.25
CA ALA A 74 -3.71 11.20 2.95
C ALA A 74 -3.10 11.21 4.36
N GLU A 75 -2.91 10.03 4.96
CA GLU A 75 -2.50 9.86 6.36
C GLU A 75 -1.07 9.32 6.51
N THR A 76 -0.43 8.86 5.42
CA THR A 76 1.01 8.51 5.34
C THR A 76 1.89 9.67 4.95
#